data_AF-A0A942IER4-F1
#
_entry.id   AF-A0A942IER4-F1
#
_cell.length_a   1.000
_cell.length_b   1.000
_cell.length_c   1.000
_cell.angle_alpha   90.00
_cell.angle_beta   90.00
_cell.angle_gamma   90.00
#
_symmetry.space_group_name_H-M   'P 1'
#
loop_
_entity.id
_entity.type
_entity.pdbx_description
1 polymer ?
#
loop_
_entity_poly.entity_id
_entity_poly.type
_entity_poly.pdbx_seq_one_letter_code
_entity_poly.pdbx_strand_id
1 'polypeptide(L)'
;MEENKAKIGCPTFQKQELLIKYVTEGVNMAKNVQEKAEFYQRINEEVDVLLRCQDYDEARFDCKNCYFISNLRKKTSNLIIRAKILGRY
;
A
#
# COMPACT_ATOMS: atom_id res chain seq x y z
N MET A 1 24.68 5.79 -9.30
CA MET A 1 24.65 4.38 -8.87
C MET A 1 23.19 4.04 -8.62
N GLU A 2 22.52 3.41 -9.59
CA GLU A 2 21.12 3.00 -9.40
C GLU A 2 21.08 1.91 -8.33
N GLU A 3 20.41 2.18 -7.22
CA GLU A 3 20.10 1.17 -6.21
C GLU A 3 19.35 0.02 -6.89
N ASN A 4 19.97 -1.16 -6.91
CA ASN A 4 19.39 -2.40 -7.39
C ASN A 4 18.31 -2.85 -6.39
N LYS A 5 17.20 -2.12 -6.35
CA LYS A 5 16.03 -2.48 -5.54
C LYS A 5 15.50 -3.76 -6.13
N ALA A 6 15.52 -4.85 -5.36
CA ALA A 6 14.81 -6.08 -5.71
C ALA A 6 13.34 -5.70 -6.03
N LYS A 7 13.00 -5.72 -7.32
CA LYS A 7 11.66 -5.39 -7.82
C LYS A 7 10.88 -6.69 -7.96
N ILE A 8 9.69 -6.75 -7.37
CA ILE A 8 8.73 -7.82 -7.61
C ILE A 8 8.32 -7.77 -9.08
N GLY A 9 8.55 -8.84 -9.85
CA GLY A 9 8.35 -8.86 -11.30
C GLY A 9 6.89 -9.01 -11.75
N CYS A 10 5.97 -9.31 -10.83
CA CYS A 10 4.56 -9.53 -11.13
C CYS A 10 3.89 -8.28 -11.77
N PRO A 11 3.28 -8.40 -12.97
CA PRO A 11 2.62 -7.27 -13.63
C PRO A 11 1.48 -6.63 -12.83
N THR A 12 0.69 -7.46 -12.13
CA THR A 12 -0.37 -6.99 -11.22
C THR A 12 0.22 -6.13 -10.10
N PHE A 13 1.30 -6.60 -9.48
CA PHE A 13 2.00 -5.80 -8.48
C PHE A 13 2.51 -4.48 -9.06
N GLN A 14 3.20 -4.52 -10.21
CA GLN A 14 3.77 -3.31 -10.83
C GLN A 14 2.69 -2.26 -11.15
N LYS A 15 1.53 -2.68 -11.65
CA LYS A 15 0.40 -1.78 -11.93
C LYS A 15 -0.11 -1.11 -10.64
N GLN A 16 -0.42 -1.91 -9.62
CA GLN A 16 -0.91 -1.39 -8.34
C GLN A 16 0.15 -0.55 -7.61
N GLU A 17 1.44 -0.87 -7.74
CA GLU A 17 2.53 -0.12 -7.12
C GLU A 17 2.59 1.32 -7.63
N LEU A 18 2.34 1.54 -8.93
CA LEU A 18 2.26 2.88 -9.50
C LEU A 18 1.09 3.68 -8.90
N LEU A 19 -0.07 3.06 -8.73
CA LEU A 19 -1.24 3.70 -8.11
C LEU A 19 -0.98 4.01 -6.64
N ILE A 20 -0.46 3.05 -5.89
CA ILE A 20 -0.10 3.22 -4.47
C ILE A 20 0.92 4.35 -4.32
N LYS A 21 1.94 4.42 -5.21
CA LYS A 21 2.93 5.49 -5.20
C LYS A 21 2.29 6.85 -5.44
N TYR A 22 1.43 6.97 -6.46
CA TYR A 22 0.70 8.21 -6.75
C TYR A 22 -0.14 8.68 -5.55
N VAL A 23 -0.88 7.77 -4.91
CA VAL A 23 -1.67 8.12 -3.70
C VAL A 23 -0.76 8.48 -2.52
N THR A 24 0.39 7.83 -2.39
CA THR A 24 1.38 8.12 -1.34
C THR A 24 1.99 9.52 -1.50
N GLU A 25 2.19 9.99 -2.73
CA GLU A 25 2.59 11.38 -2.98
C GLU A 25 1.54 12.37 -2.44
N GLY A 26 0.25 12.04 -2.57
CA GLY A 26 -0.84 12.78 -1.93
C GLY A 26 -0.76 12.82 -0.40
N VAL A 27 -0.38 11.72 0.26
CA VAL A 27 -0.15 11.68 1.72
C VAL A 27 0.91 12.70 2.15
N ASN A 28 1.98 12.83 1.36
CA ASN A 28 3.08 13.75 1.67
C ASN A 28 2.67 15.22 1.50
N MET A 29 1.70 15.50 0.64
CA MET A 29 1.16 16.85 0.40
C MET A 29 0.01 17.23 1.36
N ALA A 30 -0.57 16.25 2.05
CA ALA A 30 -1.70 16.46 2.96
C ALA A 30 -1.32 17.32 4.17
N LYS A 31 -2.17 18.29 4.50
CA LYS A 31 -1.91 19.33 5.51
C LYS A 31 -2.21 18.87 6.93
N ASN A 32 -3.09 17.90 7.10
CA ASN A 32 -3.55 17.44 8.41
C ASN A 32 -3.79 15.93 8.41
N VAL A 33 -4.05 15.39 9.62
CA VAL A 33 -4.27 13.96 9.83
C VAL A 33 -5.57 13.48 9.16
N GLN A 34 -6.61 14.33 9.08
CA GLN A 34 -7.85 13.95 8.40
C GLN A 34 -7.62 13.71 6.89
N GLU A 35 -6.93 14.62 6.20
CA GLU A 35 -6.56 14.49 4.78
C GLU A 35 -5.65 13.27 4.55
N LYS A 36 -4.63 13.08 5.41
CA LYS A 36 -3.76 11.89 5.33
C LYS A 36 -4.57 10.60 5.42
N ALA A 37 -5.53 10.53 6.34
CA ALA A 37 -6.35 9.34 6.53
C ALA A 37 -7.20 9.02 5.29
N GLU A 38 -7.67 10.01 4.53
CA GLU A 38 -8.39 9.78 3.26
C GLU A 38 -7.48 9.19 2.18
N PHE A 39 -6.25 9.67 2.07
CA PHE A 39 -5.26 9.03 1.19
C PHE A 39 -4.93 7.59 1.64
N TYR A 40 -4.80 7.35 2.95
CA TYR A 40 -4.57 6.00 3.46
C TYR A 40 -5.77 5.05 3.27
N GLN A 41 -7.00 5.57 3.20
CA GLN A 41 -8.17 4.77 2.78
C GLN A 41 -8.01 4.29 1.34
N ARG A 42 -7.60 5.18 0.42
CA ARG A 42 -7.32 4.80 -0.98
C ARG A 42 -6.14 3.84 -1.11
N ILE A 43 -5.08 4.01 -0.33
CA ILE A 43 -3.97 3.04 -0.28
C ILE A 43 -4.48 1.67 0.15
N ASN A 44 -5.38 1.60 1.13
CA ASN A 44 -5.98 0.34 1.57
C ASN A 44 -6.78 -0.35 0.46
N GLU A 45 -7.56 0.41 -0.32
CA GLU A 45 -8.33 -0.13 -1.45
C GLU A 45 -7.41 -0.75 -2.50
N GLU A 46 -6.33 -0.06 -2.88
CA GLU A 46 -5.35 -0.59 -3.85
C GLU A 46 -4.57 -1.79 -3.32
N VAL A 47 -4.24 -1.78 -2.03
CA VAL A 47 -3.58 -2.91 -1.35
C VAL A 47 -4.51 -4.13 -1.27
N ASP A 48 -5.83 -3.92 -1.12
CA ASP A 48 -6.79 -5.02 -1.08
C ASP A 48 -6.90 -5.75 -2.42
N VAL A 49 -6.64 -5.07 -3.55
CA VAL A 49 -6.52 -5.72 -4.86
C VAL A 49 -5.37 -6.73 -4.84
N LEU A 50 -4.22 -6.36 -4.28
CA LEU A 50 -3.04 -7.23 -4.20
C LEU A 50 -3.26 -8.41 -3.24
N LEU A 51 -3.89 -8.17 -2.09
CA LEU A 51 -4.17 -9.21 -1.11
C LEU A 51 -5.25 -10.20 -1.55
N ARG A 52 -6.10 -9.82 -2.52
CA ARG A 52 -7.16 -10.66 -3.11
C ARG A 52 -6.80 -11.16 -4.51
N CYS A 53 -5.53 -11.05 -4.91
CA CYS A 53 -5.06 -11.49 -6.21
C CYS A 53 -5.42 -12.97 -6.42
N GLN A 54 -6.19 -13.26 -7.47
CA GLN A 54 -6.63 -14.63 -7.79
C GLN A 54 -5.49 -15.51 -8.30
N ASP A 55 -4.44 -14.88 -8.85
CA ASP A 55 -3.25 -15.56 -9.37
C ASP A 55 -2.15 -15.73 -8.30
N TYR A 56 -2.50 -15.63 -7.01
CA TYR A 56 -1.55 -15.84 -5.94
C TYR A 56 -1.05 -17.29 -5.93
N ASP A 57 0.27 -17.45 -5.92
CA ASP A 57 0.93 -18.75 -5.86
C ASP A 57 2.00 -18.73 -4.76
N GLU A 58 1.80 -19.55 -3.72
CA GLU A 58 2.73 -19.66 -2.60
C GLU A 58 4.09 -20.25 -3.02
N ALA A 59 4.23 -20.95 -4.15
CA ALA A 59 5.53 -21.38 -4.63
C ALA A 59 6.38 -20.22 -5.19
N ARG A 60 5.75 -19.10 -5.57
CA ARG A 60 6.43 -17.98 -6.25
C ARG A 60 6.90 -16.91 -5.26
N PHE A 61 8.20 -16.61 -5.31
CA PHE A 61 8.83 -15.60 -4.45
C PHE A 61 8.20 -14.20 -4.61
N ASP A 62 7.89 -13.80 -5.85
CA ASP A 62 7.18 -12.55 -6.15
C ASP A 62 5.82 -12.46 -5.44
N CYS A 63 5.05 -13.54 -5.44
CA CYS A 63 3.74 -13.60 -4.78
C CYS A 63 3.89 -13.49 -3.26
N LYS A 64 4.86 -14.19 -2.65
CA LYS A 64 5.15 -14.06 -1.21
C LYS A 64 5.52 -12.63 -0.83
N ASN A 65 6.43 -12.02 -1.58
CA ASN A 65 6.87 -10.65 -1.29
C ASN A 65 5.75 -9.63 -1.50
N CYS A 66 4.99 -9.77 -2.59
CA CYS A 66 3.81 -8.95 -2.85
C CYS A 66 2.81 -9.05 -1.69
N TYR A 67 2.49 -10.26 -1.24
CA TYR A 67 1.55 -10.47 -0.13
C TYR A 67 2.09 -9.92 1.18
N PHE A 68 3.37 -10.11 1.47
CA PHE A 68 4.03 -9.59 2.67
C PHE A 68 4.00 -8.06 2.72
N ILE A 69 4.47 -7.38 1.66
CA ILE A 69 4.52 -5.92 1.63
C ILE A 69 3.12 -5.30 1.63
N SER A 70 2.16 -5.94 0.94
CA SER A 70 0.76 -5.51 0.92
C SER A 70 0.15 -5.61 2.32
N ASN A 71 0.39 -6.68 3.07
CA ASN A 71 -0.07 -6.79 4.46
C ASN A 71 0.54 -5.74 5.38
N LEU A 72 1.84 -5.44 5.23
CA LEU A 72 2.48 -4.36 5.99
C LEU A 72 1.83 -3.01 5.71
N ARG A 73 1.59 -2.69 4.44
CA ARG A 73 0.90 -1.45 4.04
C ARG A 73 -0.51 -1.38 4.62
N LYS A 74 -1.29 -2.47 4.53
CA LYS A 74 -2.64 -2.53 5.10
C LYS A 74 -2.65 -2.26 6.60
N LYS A 75 -1.71 -2.86 7.34
CA LYS A 75 -1.56 -2.61 8.79
C LYS A 75 -1.24 -1.14 9.06
N THR A 76 -0.28 -0.55 8.35
CA THR A 76 0.10 0.86 8.50
C THR A 76 -1.05 1.80 8.18
N SER A 77 -1.73 1.61 7.04
CA SER A 77 -2.90 2.40 6.66
C SER A 77 -4.00 2.32 7.72
N ASN A 78 -4.30 1.13 8.24
CA ASN A 78 -5.30 0.94 9.28
C ASN A 78 -4.96 1.69 10.58
N LEU A 79 -3.68 1.73 10.97
CA LEU A 79 -3.25 2.49 12.15
C LEU A 79 -3.49 3.98 11.96
N ILE A 80 -3.19 4.54 10.79
CA ILE A 80 -3.34 5.97 10.51
C ILE A 80 -4.82 6.36 10.38
N ILE A 81 -5.62 5.51 9.72
CA ILE A 81 -7.08 5.68 9.65
C ILE A 81 -7.68 5.66 11.05
N ARG A 82 -7.21 4.79 11.95
CA ARG A 82 -7.66 4.78 13.36
C ARG A 82 -7.17 6.00 14.13
N ALA A 83 -5.97 6.51 13.85
CA ALA A 83 -5.47 7.73 14.47
C ALA A 83 -6.36 8.95 14.15
N LYS A 84 -7.03 8.99 12.98
CA LYS A 84 -8.09 9.97 12.67
C LYS A 84 -9.20 10.00 13.74
N ILE A 85 -9.53 8.85 14.31
CA ILE A 85 -10.59 8.69 15.32
C ILE A 85 -10.09 9.17 16.69
N LEU A 86 -8.82 8.92 17.00
CA LEU A 86 -8.22 9.24 18.31
C LEU A 86 -7.80 10.72 18.45
N GLY A 87 -7.41 11.38 17.35
CA GLY A 87 -7.04 12.81 17.33
C GLY A 87 -8.21 13.79 17.21
N ARG A 88 -9.43 13.36 17.56
CA ARG A 88 -10.66 14.18 17.55
C ARG A 88 -11.02 14.77 18.93
N TYR A 89 -10.08 14.80 19.87
CA TYR A 89 -10.18 15.50 21.16
C TYR A 89 -9.16 16.64 21.22
#